data_AF-A0A964Z3N8-F1
#
_entry.id   AF-A0A964Z3N8-F1
#
_cell.length_a   1.000
_cell.length_b   1.000
_cell.length_c   1.000
_cell.angle_alpha   90.00
_cell.angle_beta   90.00
_cell.angle_gamma   90.00
#
_symmetry.space_group_name_H-M   'P 1'
#
loop_
_entity.id
_entity.type
_entity.pdbx_description
1 polymer ?
#
loop_
_entity_poly.entity_id
_entity_poly.type
_entity_poly.pdbx_seq_one_letter_code
_entity_poly.pdbx_strand_id
1 'polypeptide(L)'
;ASYNPGPSAYALGSFWPTFILSALIVMGNPISFGAFLGDWARYIPENTPRSSLMGSVFLAQLMTLIPFLFGVATTTLVKDPAAYIVGLVDISPAWYALPLIVIAFLGGMSTGVTSLYGTGLDFSSVFPKLSRVQSSIFIGSLAFIFILVGRLVTDLLASINAFIGLIIIFTTPWMVIMMIGFFIRYGWYSAEDVQVFNKGKTGGRYWFNAGFNWRGLLAWIPSAILGLMFCYYPPLLVGPWSALVGGGIDVSLPVSMISAAVLYLLFLTIWPEPKSAYGPKGARLVRTK
;
A
#
# COMPACT_ATOMS: atom_id res chain seq x y z
N ALA A 1 16.24 -30.93 -18.58
CA ALA A 1 15.45 -30.25 -19.62
C ALA A 1 14.82 -29.01 -19.00
N SER A 2 15.09 -27.81 -19.51
CA SER A 2 14.39 -26.61 -19.05
C SER A 2 12.94 -26.68 -19.52
N TYR A 3 12.00 -26.71 -18.59
CA TYR A 3 10.57 -26.61 -18.87
C TYR A 3 10.31 -25.37 -19.74
N ASN A 4 9.86 -25.57 -20.98
CA ASN A 4 9.43 -24.49 -21.88
C ASN A 4 7.94 -24.70 -22.20
N PRO A 5 7.04 -24.02 -21.47
CA PRO A 5 5.61 -24.26 -21.58
C PRO A 5 4.98 -23.64 -22.83
N GLY A 6 5.76 -22.99 -23.70
CA GLY A 6 5.31 -22.35 -24.93
C GLY A 6 4.66 -20.97 -24.70
N PRO A 7 4.44 -20.18 -25.77
CA PRO A 7 3.85 -18.83 -25.69
C PRO A 7 2.46 -18.78 -25.03
N SER A 8 1.64 -19.82 -25.24
CA SER A 8 0.28 -19.91 -24.71
C SER A 8 0.21 -20.10 -23.20
N ALA A 9 1.32 -20.50 -22.56
CA ALA A 9 1.39 -20.60 -21.10
C ALA A 9 1.69 -19.27 -20.41
N TYR A 10 2.07 -18.24 -21.17
CA TYR A 10 2.33 -16.90 -20.67
C TYR A 10 1.10 -16.02 -20.87
N ALA A 11 0.63 -15.36 -19.81
CA ALA A 11 -0.54 -14.48 -19.88
C ALA A 11 -0.39 -13.37 -20.93
N LEU A 12 0.83 -12.89 -21.16
CA LEU A 12 1.16 -11.88 -22.18
C LEU A 12 1.97 -12.46 -23.35
N GLY A 13 1.85 -13.76 -23.62
CA GLY A 13 2.47 -14.44 -24.77
C GLY A 13 3.99 -14.62 -24.71
N SER A 14 4.67 -13.99 -23.75
CA SER A 14 6.12 -14.12 -23.53
C SER A 14 6.53 -13.99 -22.07
N PHE A 15 7.72 -14.50 -21.74
CA PHE A 15 8.22 -14.59 -20.37
C PHE A 15 8.35 -13.22 -19.70
N TRP A 16 9.08 -12.28 -20.31
CA TRP A 16 9.43 -11.01 -19.65
C TRP A 16 8.22 -10.12 -19.32
N PRO A 17 7.30 -9.83 -20.25
CA PRO A 17 6.06 -9.11 -19.94
C PRO A 17 5.25 -9.77 -18.84
N THR A 18 5.07 -11.10 -18.92
CA THR A 18 4.30 -11.86 -17.93
C THR A 18 4.98 -11.82 -16.56
N PHE A 19 6.30 -11.98 -16.51
CA PHE A 19 7.09 -11.91 -15.28
C PHE A 19 7.01 -10.52 -14.64
N ILE A 20 7.15 -9.45 -15.42
CA ILE A 20 7.05 -8.07 -14.94
C ILE A 20 5.63 -7.81 -14.40
N LEU A 21 4.59 -8.22 -15.13
CA LEU A 21 3.21 -8.12 -14.66
C LEU A 21 3.03 -8.85 -13.32
N SER A 22 3.46 -10.12 -13.21
CA SER A 22 3.36 -10.89 -11.97
C SER A 22 4.14 -10.25 -10.82
N ALA A 23 5.36 -9.76 -11.07
CA ALA A 23 6.19 -9.12 -10.06
C ALA A 23 5.55 -7.83 -9.52
N LEU A 24 4.96 -7.01 -10.40
CA LEU A 24 4.29 -5.75 -10.03
C LEU A 24 3.01 -6.02 -9.23
N ILE A 25 2.22 -7.03 -9.61
CA ILE A 25 1.04 -7.46 -8.83
C ILE A 25 1.46 -7.88 -7.41
N VAL A 26 2.50 -8.72 -7.29
CA VAL A 26 2.99 -9.18 -5.98
C VAL A 26 3.57 -8.02 -5.16
N MET A 27 4.20 -7.04 -5.79
CA MET A 27 4.72 -5.84 -5.14
C MET A 27 3.63 -4.94 -4.56
N GLY A 28 2.40 -5.01 -5.09
CA GLY A 28 1.24 -4.31 -4.52
C GLY A 28 0.96 -4.68 -3.07
N ASN A 29 1.22 -5.93 -2.66
CA ASN A 29 0.95 -6.42 -1.31
C ASN A 29 1.75 -5.71 -0.20
N PRO A 30 3.09 -5.66 -0.23
CA PRO A 30 3.84 -4.91 0.80
C PRO A 30 3.52 -3.41 0.79
N ILE A 31 3.23 -2.83 -0.38
CA ILE A 31 2.89 -1.41 -0.51
C ILE A 31 1.55 -1.09 0.16
N SER A 32 0.54 -1.96 0.05
CA SER A 32 -0.76 -1.73 0.70
C SER A 32 -0.66 -1.66 2.23
N PHE A 33 0.37 -2.27 2.83
CA PHE A 33 0.63 -2.19 4.27
C PHE A 33 1.50 -0.99 4.69
N GLY A 34 2.02 -0.21 3.74
CA GLY A 34 2.94 0.88 4.02
C GLY A 34 2.38 1.96 4.94
N ALA A 35 1.07 2.23 4.85
CA ALA A 35 0.38 3.19 5.72
C ALA A 35 0.36 2.74 7.19
N PHE A 36 0.31 1.43 7.45
CA PHE A 36 0.19 0.85 8.79
C PHE A 36 1.53 0.63 9.50
N LEU A 37 2.67 0.91 8.83
CA LEU A 37 3.99 0.68 9.40
C LEU A 37 4.21 1.41 10.73
N GLY A 38 3.65 2.62 10.88
CA GLY A 38 3.74 3.39 12.12
C GLY A 38 3.03 2.72 13.30
N ASP A 39 1.92 2.03 13.06
CA ASP A 39 1.16 1.33 14.10
C ASP A 39 1.90 0.12 14.66
N TRP A 40 2.71 -0.55 13.84
CA TRP A 40 3.53 -1.67 14.30
C TRP A 40 4.84 -1.19 14.92
N ALA A 41 5.49 -0.21 14.27
CA ALA A 41 6.77 0.31 14.72
C ALA A 41 6.72 0.96 16.11
N ARG A 42 5.57 1.50 16.53
CA ARG A 42 5.44 2.13 17.87
C ARG A 42 5.62 1.16 19.05
N TYR A 43 5.47 -0.15 18.81
CA TYR A 43 5.64 -1.18 19.84
C TYR A 43 7.08 -1.70 19.93
N ILE A 44 7.96 -1.25 19.03
CA ILE A 44 9.36 -1.67 19.00
C ILE A 44 10.14 -0.86 20.04
N PRO A 45 10.90 -1.49 20.95
CA PRO A 45 11.74 -0.78 21.91
C PRO A 45 12.75 0.13 21.22
N GLU A 46 12.95 1.33 21.76
CA GLU A 46 13.87 2.34 21.20
C GLU A 46 15.31 1.83 21.04
N ASN A 47 15.75 0.96 21.95
CA ASN A 47 17.11 0.39 21.96
C ASN A 47 17.32 -0.76 20.97
N THR A 48 16.33 -1.08 20.13
CA THR A 48 16.45 -2.20 19.18
C THR A 48 17.43 -1.84 18.05
N PRO A 49 18.48 -2.64 17.81
CA PRO A 49 19.47 -2.33 16.78
C PRO A 49 18.86 -2.42 15.38
N ARG A 50 19.24 -1.47 14.51
CA ARG A 50 18.71 -1.35 13.14
C ARG A 50 18.90 -2.62 12.31
N SER A 51 20.04 -3.29 12.45
CA SER A 51 20.34 -4.55 11.74
C SER A 51 19.37 -5.67 12.14
N SER A 52 19.03 -5.78 13.42
CA SER A 52 18.04 -6.75 13.90
C SER A 52 16.66 -6.44 13.35
N LEU A 53 16.26 -5.16 13.31
CA LEU A 53 14.98 -4.75 12.74
C LEU A 53 14.89 -5.10 11.26
N MET A 54 15.90 -4.71 10.47
CA MET A 54 15.95 -5.02 9.04
C MET A 54 15.98 -6.53 8.78
N GLY A 55 16.77 -7.28 9.55
CA GLY A 55 16.85 -8.74 9.45
C GLY A 55 15.52 -9.42 9.77
N SER A 56 14.83 -9.01 10.83
CA SER A 56 13.53 -9.56 11.21
C SER A 56 12.45 -9.26 10.17
N VAL A 57 12.41 -8.03 9.63
CA VAL A 57 11.44 -7.65 8.57
C VAL A 57 11.72 -8.45 7.29
N PHE A 58 12.98 -8.60 6.91
CA PHE A 58 13.36 -9.39 5.75
C PHE A 58 13.00 -10.88 5.92
N LEU A 59 13.29 -11.46 7.09
CA LEU A 59 12.94 -12.83 7.39
C LEU A 59 11.42 -13.04 7.40
N ALA A 60 10.66 -12.11 7.99
CA ALA A 60 9.21 -12.15 7.96
C ALA A 60 8.66 -12.13 6.52
N GLN A 61 9.24 -11.28 5.66
CA GLN A 61 8.89 -11.24 4.24
C GLN A 61 9.26 -12.54 3.50
N LEU A 62 10.37 -13.20 3.87
CA LEU A 62 10.70 -14.52 3.33
C LEU A 62 9.72 -15.60 3.80
N MET A 63 9.22 -15.52 5.03
CA MET A 63 8.24 -16.49 5.54
C MET A 63 6.90 -16.41 4.80
N THR A 64 6.57 -15.30 4.12
CA THR A 64 5.38 -15.24 3.26
C THR A 64 5.49 -16.14 2.03
N LEU A 65 6.70 -16.64 1.69
CA LEU A 65 6.85 -17.64 0.64
C LEU A 65 6.14 -18.95 0.98
N ILE A 66 5.99 -19.30 2.26
CA ILE A 66 5.29 -20.53 2.68
C ILE A 66 3.83 -20.54 2.18
N PRO A 67 2.98 -19.54 2.54
CA PRO A 67 1.61 -19.50 2.02
C PRO A 67 1.54 -19.26 0.51
N PHE A 68 2.50 -18.53 -0.10
CA PHE A 68 2.52 -18.36 -1.56
C PHE A 68 2.84 -19.66 -2.30
N LEU A 69 3.83 -20.43 -1.85
CA LEU A 69 4.15 -21.74 -2.44
C LEU A 69 3.00 -22.73 -2.25
N PHE A 70 2.34 -22.69 -1.09
CA PHE A 70 1.12 -23.45 -0.87
C PHE A 70 0.05 -23.07 -1.89
N GLY A 71 -0.24 -21.77 -2.06
CA GLY A 71 -1.22 -21.26 -3.03
C GLY A 71 -0.87 -21.62 -4.48
N VAL A 72 0.41 -21.55 -4.86
CA VAL A 72 0.88 -21.99 -6.18
C VAL A 72 0.62 -23.49 -6.37
N ALA A 73 0.98 -24.32 -5.39
CA ALA A 73 0.80 -25.76 -5.46
C ALA A 73 -0.69 -26.14 -5.57
N THR A 74 -1.55 -25.56 -4.74
CA THR A 74 -2.99 -25.85 -4.74
C THR A 74 -3.69 -25.33 -5.99
N THR A 75 -3.25 -24.20 -6.56
CA THR A 75 -3.80 -23.68 -7.82
C THR A 75 -3.59 -24.65 -8.98
N THR A 76 -2.50 -25.43 -8.99
CA THR A 76 -2.30 -26.47 -10.01
C THR A 76 -3.29 -27.63 -9.94
N LEU A 77 -3.99 -27.79 -8.81
CA LEU A 77 -4.97 -28.85 -8.58
C LEU A 77 -6.39 -28.42 -8.98
N VAL A 78 -6.63 -27.11 -9.09
CA VAL A 78 -7.96 -26.55 -9.39
C VAL A 78 -8.12 -26.36 -10.90
N LYS A 79 -9.27 -26.80 -11.43
CA LYS A 79 -9.58 -26.74 -12.87
C LYS A 79 -9.74 -25.31 -13.40
N ASP A 80 -10.34 -24.44 -12.60
CA ASP A 80 -10.50 -23.02 -12.90
C ASP A 80 -9.82 -22.16 -11.81
N PRO A 81 -8.62 -21.62 -12.08
CA PRO A 81 -7.93 -20.72 -11.17
C PRO A 81 -8.73 -19.45 -10.81
N ALA A 82 -9.64 -18.99 -11.67
CA ALA A 82 -10.48 -17.82 -11.37
C ALA A 82 -11.51 -18.12 -10.26
N ALA A 83 -11.90 -19.39 -10.10
CA ALA A 83 -12.76 -19.88 -9.04
C ALA A 83 -11.97 -20.62 -7.94
N TYR A 84 -10.72 -20.21 -7.67
CA TYR A 84 -9.79 -20.92 -6.79
C TYR A 84 -10.39 -21.40 -5.46
N ILE A 85 -11.12 -20.54 -4.73
CA ILE A 85 -11.67 -20.90 -3.42
C ILE A 85 -12.71 -22.01 -3.55
N VAL A 86 -13.65 -21.88 -4.49
CA VAL A 86 -14.72 -22.85 -4.72
C VAL A 86 -14.12 -24.16 -5.22
N GLY A 87 -13.24 -24.08 -6.21
CA GLY A 87 -12.59 -25.26 -6.77
C GLY A 87 -11.71 -26.00 -5.76
N LEU A 88 -11.06 -25.30 -4.82
CA LEU A 88 -10.30 -25.93 -3.75
C LEU A 88 -11.20 -26.67 -2.77
N VAL A 89 -12.39 -26.13 -2.45
CA VAL A 89 -13.39 -26.80 -1.60
C VAL A 89 -13.94 -28.04 -2.30
N ASP A 90 -14.23 -27.96 -3.59
CA ASP A 90 -14.80 -29.06 -4.37
C ASP A 90 -13.86 -30.27 -4.48
N ILE A 91 -12.56 -30.04 -4.59
CA ILE A 91 -11.56 -31.12 -4.66
C ILE A 91 -11.11 -31.61 -3.28
N SER A 92 -11.44 -30.86 -2.21
CA SER A 92 -11.00 -31.19 -0.86
C SER A 92 -11.89 -32.28 -0.24
N PRO A 93 -11.30 -33.25 0.49
CA PRO A 93 -12.09 -34.15 1.32
C PRO A 93 -12.98 -33.37 2.28
N ALA A 94 -14.22 -33.82 2.52
CA ALA A 94 -15.18 -33.12 3.38
C ALA A 94 -14.63 -32.82 4.79
N TRP A 95 -13.79 -33.71 5.33
CA TRP A 95 -13.13 -33.50 6.63
C TRP A 95 -12.08 -32.37 6.61
N TYR A 96 -11.47 -32.08 5.45
CA TYR A 96 -10.44 -31.06 5.26
C TYR A 96 -11.04 -29.71 4.86
N ALA A 97 -12.17 -29.71 4.15
CA ALA A 97 -12.90 -28.50 3.78
C ALA A 97 -13.30 -27.67 5.00
N LEU A 98 -13.74 -28.30 6.09
CA LEU A 98 -14.12 -27.60 7.31
C LEU A 98 -12.92 -26.85 7.97
N PRO A 99 -11.78 -27.49 8.26
CA PRO A 99 -10.56 -26.80 8.69
C PRO A 99 -10.11 -25.68 7.75
N LEU A 100 -10.17 -25.89 6.43
CA LEU A 100 -9.82 -24.86 5.44
C LEU A 100 -10.70 -23.62 5.58
N ILE A 101 -12.02 -23.80 5.69
CA ILE A 101 -12.97 -22.69 5.87
C ILE A 101 -12.70 -21.97 7.19
N VAL A 102 -12.44 -22.70 8.28
CA VAL A 102 -12.12 -22.10 9.58
C VAL A 102 -10.82 -21.28 9.50
N ILE A 103 -9.77 -21.83 8.90
CA ILE A 103 -8.50 -21.11 8.72
C ILE A 103 -8.68 -19.88 7.84
N ALA A 104 -9.41 -20.00 6.72
CA ALA A 104 -9.69 -18.87 5.84
C ALA A 104 -10.49 -17.77 6.55
N PHE A 105 -11.49 -18.15 7.34
CA PHE A 105 -12.29 -17.22 8.14
C PHE A 105 -11.45 -16.53 9.22
N LEU A 106 -10.70 -17.29 10.02
CA LEU A 106 -9.85 -16.75 11.08
C LEU A 106 -8.73 -15.86 10.52
N GLY A 107 -8.13 -16.26 9.40
CA GLY A 107 -7.13 -15.47 8.69
C GLY A 107 -7.70 -14.14 8.20
N GLY A 108 -8.87 -14.18 7.54
CA GLY A 108 -9.58 -12.98 7.11
C GLY A 108 -9.97 -12.07 8.28
N MET A 109 -10.43 -12.64 9.40
CA MET A 109 -10.74 -11.88 10.61
C MET A 109 -9.49 -11.20 11.19
N SER A 110 -8.35 -11.89 11.26
CA SER A 110 -7.10 -11.32 11.79
C SER A 110 -6.65 -10.07 11.02
N THR A 111 -6.62 -10.16 9.68
CA THR A 111 -6.27 -9.03 8.81
C THR A 111 -7.33 -7.92 8.89
N GLY A 112 -8.61 -8.29 8.91
CA GLY A 112 -9.73 -7.35 9.01
C GLY A 112 -9.71 -6.54 10.31
N VAL A 113 -9.47 -7.18 11.45
CA VAL A 113 -9.40 -6.52 12.77
C VAL A 113 -8.26 -5.52 12.82
N THR A 114 -7.08 -5.89 12.30
CA THR A 114 -5.92 -4.98 12.30
C THR A 114 -6.17 -3.76 11.41
N SER A 115 -6.75 -3.98 10.23
CA SER A 115 -7.08 -2.90 9.28
C SER A 115 -8.16 -1.96 9.83
N LEU A 116 -9.19 -2.50 10.49
CA LEU A 116 -10.25 -1.71 11.12
C LEU A 116 -9.73 -0.92 12.31
N TYR A 117 -8.86 -1.52 13.12
CA TYR A 117 -8.25 -0.86 14.27
C TYR A 117 -7.36 0.31 13.84
N GLY A 118 -6.45 0.10 12.87
CA GLY A 118 -5.57 1.17 12.36
C GLY A 118 -6.38 2.33 11.76
N THR A 119 -7.32 2.02 10.87
CA THR A 119 -8.17 3.04 10.25
C THR A 119 -9.04 3.79 11.28
N GLY A 120 -9.53 3.09 12.31
CA GLY A 120 -10.27 3.69 13.41
C GLY A 120 -9.42 4.66 14.24
N LEU A 121 -8.15 4.35 14.47
CA LEU A 121 -7.20 5.25 15.12
C LEU A 121 -6.92 6.49 14.28
N ASP A 122 -6.67 6.32 12.98
CA ASP A 122 -6.43 7.42 12.05
C ASP A 122 -7.61 8.39 12.03
N PHE A 123 -8.83 7.86 11.88
CA PHE A 123 -10.04 8.68 11.84
C PHE A 123 -10.32 9.41 13.16
N SER A 124 -10.04 8.76 14.29
CA SER A 124 -10.17 9.42 15.60
C SER A 124 -9.15 10.55 15.81
N SER A 125 -8.02 10.52 15.11
CA SER A 125 -7.02 11.59 15.13
C SER A 125 -7.41 12.78 14.25
N VAL A 126 -8.11 12.52 13.14
CA VAL A 126 -8.65 13.57 12.24
C VAL A 126 -9.89 14.25 12.84
N PHE A 127 -10.73 13.48 13.54
CA PHE A 127 -11.92 13.96 14.21
C PHE A 127 -11.84 13.68 15.73
N PRO A 128 -11.10 14.51 16.51
CA PRO A 128 -10.85 14.27 17.93
C PRO A 128 -12.09 14.17 18.82
N LYS A 129 -13.26 14.59 18.30
CA LYS A 129 -14.55 14.50 18.99
C LYS A 129 -15.12 13.08 19.03
N LEU A 130 -14.65 12.19 18.15
CA LEU A 130 -15.12 10.81 18.09
C LEU A 130 -14.21 9.90 18.92
N SER A 131 -14.80 9.08 19.77
CA SER A 131 -14.05 8.01 20.44
C SER A 131 -13.53 6.99 19.42
N ARG A 132 -12.49 6.24 19.80
CA ARG A 132 -11.94 5.16 18.96
C ARG A 132 -12.99 4.12 18.58
N VAL A 133 -13.88 3.78 19.51
CA VAL A 133 -14.98 2.82 19.28
C VAL A 133 -15.98 3.38 18.27
N GLN A 134 -16.42 4.63 18.44
CA GLN A 134 -17.34 5.28 17.50
C GLN A 134 -16.75 5.39 16.09
N SER A 135 -15.47 5.77 16.00
CA SER A 135 -14.74 5.85 14.73
C SER A 135 -14.68 4.49 14.02
N SER A 136 -14.36 3.43 14.78
CA SER A 136 -14.28 2.07 14.25
C SER A 136 -15.65 1.55 13.77
N ILE A 137 -16.71 1.77 14.55
CA ILE A 137 -18.08 1.37 14.17
C ILE A 137 -18.52 2.14 12.93
N PHE A 138 -18.26 3.44 12.86
CA PHE A 138 -18.65 4.28 11.74
C PHE A 138 -17.96 3.83 10.44
N ILE A 139 -16.63 3.68 10.46
CA ILE A 139 -15.86 3.24 9.29
C ILE A 139 -16.23 1.81 8.92
N GLY A 140 -16.36 0.92 9.90
CA GLY A 140 -16.75 -0.47 9.66
C GLY A 140 -18.14 -0.57 9.01
N SER A 141 -19.10 0.22 9.46
CA SER A 141 -20.44 0.27 8.87
C SER A 141 -20.42 0.84 7.45
N LEU A 142 -19.65 1.92 7.22
CA LEU A 142 -19.51 2.52 5.90
C LEU A 142 -18.85 1.55 4.91
N ALA A 143 -17.77 0.88 5.33
CA ALA A 143 -17.10 -0.14 4.54
C ALA A 143 -18.02 -1.34 4.26
N PHE A 144 -18.80 -1.80 5.24
CA PHE A 144 -19.77 -2.87 5.07
C PHE A 144 -20.84 -2.51 4.01
N ILE A 145 -21.43 -1.31 4.11
CA ILE A 145 -22.42 -0.82 3.13
C ILE A 145 -21.77 -0.72 1.75
N PHE A 146 -20.57 -0.15 1.66
CA PHE A 146 -19.85 0.00 0.40
C PHE A 146 -19.58 -1.36 -0.28
N ILE A 147 -19.09 -2.34 0.49
CA ILE A 147 -18.83 -3.70 -0.02
C ILE A 147 -20.15 -4.39 -0.40
N LEU A 148 -21.20 -4.24 0.41
CA LEU A 148 -22.51 -4.86 0.14
C LEU A 148 -23.13 -4.30 -1.15
N VAL A 149 -23.15 -2.98 -1.30
CA VAL A 149 -23.64 -2.31 -2.51
C VAL A 149 -22.77 -2.68 -3.72
N GLY A 150 -21.44 -2.64 -3.57
CA GLY A 150 -20.52 -3.07 -4.61
C GLY A 150 -20.77 -4.50 -5.07
N ARG A 151 -21.00 -5.43 -4.12
CA ARG A 151 -21.31 -6.84 -4.41
C ARG A 151 -22.66 -7.03 -5.11
N LEU A 152 -23.68 -6.25 -4.74
CA LEU A 152 -25.03 -6.42 -5.26
C LEU A 152 -25.24 -5.77 -6.64
N VAL A 153 -24.44 -4.75 -6.98
CA VAL A 153 -24.65 -3.92 -8.18
C VAL A 153 -23.56 -4.14 -9.25
N THR A 154 -22.36 -4.57 -8.88
CA THR A 154 -21.22 -4.74 -9.81
C THR A 154 -20.59 -6.12 -9.70
N ASP A 155 -19.83 -6.51 -10.74
CA ASP A 155 -18.92 -7.64 -10.64
C ASP A 155 -17.91 -7.36 -9.52
N LEU A 156 -18.08 -8.06 -8.40
CA LEU A 156 -17.32 -7.84 -7.17
C LEU A 156 -15.81 -7.93 -7.42
N LEU A 157 -15.37 -8.82 -8.29
CA LEU A 157 -13.94 -9.02 -8.55
C LEU A 157 -13.34 -7.82 -9.30
N ALA A 158 -14.01 -7.35 -10.35
CA ALA A 158 -13.54 -6.19 -11.12
C ALA A 158 -13.46 -4.93 -10.24
N SER A 159 -14.50 -4.68 -9.45
CA SER A 159 -14.56 -3.52 -8.53
C SER A 159 -13.49 -3.57 -7.45
N ILE A 160 -13.24 -4.75 -6.85
CA ILE A 160 -12.17 -4.93 -5.86
C ILE A 160 -10.80 -4.67 -6.49
N ASN A 161 -10.51 -5.25 -7.65
CA ASN A 161 -9.21 -5.10 -8.31
C ASN A 161 -8.93 -3.64 -8.67
N ALA A 162 -9.90 -2.94 -9.25
CA ALA A 162 -9.75 -1.52 -9.56
C ALA A 162 -9.55 -0.67 -8.30
N PHE A 163 -10.28 -0.97 -7.22
CA PHE A 163 -10.15 -0.25 -5.95
C PHE A 163 -8.79 -0.47 -5.29
N ILE A 164 -8.30 -1.71 -5.26
CA ILE A 164 -6.94 -2.02 -4.79
C ILE A 164 -5.91 -1.27 -5.62
N GLY A 165 -6.07 -1.22 -6.94
CA GLY A 165 -5.24 -0.44 -7.85
C GLY A 165 -5.19 1.04 -7.46
N LEU A 166 -6.35 1.65 -7.19
CA LEU A 166 -6.41 3.04 -6.71
C LEU A 166 -5.64 3.22 -5.41
N ILE A 167 -5.85 2.36 -4.40
CA ILE A 167 -5.13 2.44 -3.13
C ILE A 167 -3.63 2.42 -3.37
N ILE A 168 -3.13 1.49 -4.20
CA ILE A 168 -1.71 1.38 -4.51
C ILE A 168 -1.20 2.64 -5.21
N ILE A 169 -1.91 3.13 -6.24
CA ILE A 169 -1.51 4.31 -7.03
C ILE A 169 -1.40 5.57 -6.17
N PHE A 170 -2.31 5.77 -5.22
CA PHE A 170 -2.27 6.94 -4.34
C PHE A 170 -1.32 6.77 -3.15
N THR A 171 -1.18 5.56 -2.60
CA THR A 171 -0.35 5.30 -1.41
C THR A 171 1.14 5.27 -1.76
N THR A 172 1.50 4.71 -2.91
CA THR A 172 2.88 4.58 -3.38
C THR A 172 3.67 5.90 -3.41
N PRO A 173 3.21 6.97 -4.09
CA PRO A 173 3.93 8.24 -4.13
C PRO A 173 4.01 8.89 -2.75
N TRP A 174 2.97 8.74 -1.92
CA TRP A 174 2.99 9.23 -0.53
C TRP A 174 4.07 8.53 0.30
N MET A 175 4.18 7.19 0.22
CA MET A 175 5.22 6.43 0.91
C MET A 175 6.62 6.90 0.49
N VAL A 176 6.85 7.11 -0.80
CA VAL A 176 8.13 7.58 -1.34
C VAL A 176 8.48 8.96 -0.77
N ILE A 177 7.52 9.90 -0.76
CA ILE A 177 7.71 11.23 -0.17
C ILE A 177 8.04 11.13 1.32
N MET A 178 7.34 10.28 2.07
CA MET A 178 7.59 10.07 3.51
C MET A 178 8.97 9.46 3.76
N MET A 179 9.38 8.46 2.99
CA MET A 179 10.71 7.83 3.09
C MET A 179 11.84 8.83 2.78
N ILE A 180 11.69 9.61 1.71
CA ILE A 180 12.66 10.66 1.36
C ILE A 180 12.70 11.73 2.46
N GLY A 181 11.55 12.16 2.96
CA GLY A 181 11.46 13.11 4.07
C GLY A 181 12.18 12.60 5.32
N PHE A 182 11.96 11.34 5.70
CA PHE A 182 12.63 10.69 6.82
C PHE A 182 14.15 10.64 6.61
N PHE A 183 14.59 10.22 5.42
CA PHE A 183 16.00 10.12 5.06
C PHE A 183 16.72 11.48 5.10
N ILE A 184 16.09 12.52 4.55
CA ILE A 184 16.64 13.87 4.49
C ILE A 184 16.75 14.50 5.88
N ARG A 185 15.82 14.19 6.80
CA ARG A 185 15.81 14.71 8.18
C ARG A 185 16.64 13.88 9.16
N TYR A 186 17.40 12.88 8.71
CA TYR A 186 18.10 11.92 9.58
C TYR A 186 17.17 11.18 10.56
N GLY A 187 15.91 10.95 10.15
CA GLY A 187 14.88 10.34 10.99
C GLY A 187 14.45 11.19 12.18
N TRP A 188 14.79 12.48 12.20
CA TRP A 188 14.43 13.37 13.29
C TRP A 188 13.03 13.98 13.08
N TYR A 189 12.17 13.83 14.08
CA TYR A 189 10.86 14.46 14.15
C TYR A 189 10.60 14.96 15.57
N SER A 190 10.02 16.15 15.70
CA SER A 190 9.62 16.73 17.00
C SER A 190 8.28 16.15 17.44
N ALA A 191 8.28 15.32 18.49
CA ALA A 191 7.08 14.68 19.03
C ALA A 191 6.01 15.70 19.48
N GLU A 192 6.42 16.89 19.92
CA GLU A 192 5.48 17.93 20.31
C GLU A 192 4.80 18.58 19.11
N ASP A 193 5.57 18.92 18.07
CA ASP A 193 5.07 19.63 16.89
C ASP A 193 4.18 18.76 15.99
N VAL A 194 4.34 17.43 16.02
CA VAL A 194 3.42 16.52 15.32
C VAL A 194 2.04 16.39 16.00
N GLN A 195 1.93 16.78 17.28
CA GLN A 195 0.70 16.70 18.06
C GLN A 195 -0.11 18.00 18.06
N VAL A 196 0.27 19.00 17.26
CA VAL A 196 -0.39 20.32 17.22
C VAL A 196 -1.89 20.19 16.93
N PHE A 197 -2.28 19.41 15.92
CA PHE A 197 -3.69 19.18 15.58
C PHE A 197 -4.45 18.44 16.70
N ASN A 198 -3.86 17.38 17.26
CA ASN A 198 -4.47 16.63 18.37
C ASN A 198 -4.70 17.50 19.62
N LYS A 199 -3.85 18.52 19.84
CA LYS A 199 -3.97 19.48 20.94
C LYS A 199 -4.88 20.68 20.60
N GLY A 200 -5.50 20.71 19.42
CA GLY A 200 -6.32 21.84 18.95
C GLY A 200 -5.53 23.14 18.77
N LYS A 201 -4.20 23.05 18.63
CA LYS A 201 -3.32 24.20 18.41
C LYS A 201 -3.14 24.46 16.91
N THR A 202 -2.69 25.66 16.57
CA THR A 202 -2.24 26.02 15.22
C THR A 202 -0.77 26.44 15.26
N GLY A 203 -0.05 26.24 14.16
CA GLY A 203 1.39 26.54 14.08
C GLY A 203 2.30 25.34 14.38
N GLY A 204 3.55 25.60 14.72
CA GLY A 204 4.57 24.56 14.92
C GLY A 204 5.43 24.30 13.68
N ARG A 205 6.49 23.51 13.86
CA ARG A 205 7.54 23.29 12.84
C ARG A 205 7.02 22.70 11.53
N TYR A 206 5.93 21.93 11.60
CA TYR A 206 5.33 21.23 10.47
C TYR A 206 4.03 21.88 9.96
N TRP A 207 3.71 23.09 10.42
CA TRP A 207 2.51 23.81 9.97
C TRP A 207 2.66 24.40 8.56
N PHE A 208 3.89 24.68 8.14
CA PHE A 208 4.20 25.25 6.82
C PHE A 208 3.25 26.40 6.43
N ASN A 209 2.50 26.25 5.33
CA ASN A 209 1.55 27.24 4.86
C ASN A 209 0.13 26.83 5.30
N ALA A 210 -0.33 27.37 6.43
CA ALA A 210 -1.68 27.13 6.97
C ALA A 210 -2.05 25.64 7.19
N GLY A 211 -1.08 24.81 7.56
CA GLY A 211 -1.23 23.36 7.75
C GLY A 211 -0.82 22.52 6.54
N PHE A 212 -0.50 23.14 5.40
CA PHE A 212 -0.17 22.43 4.16
C PHE A 212 1.32 22.51 3.80
N ASN A 213 1.92 21.35 3.56
CA ASN A 213 3.21 21.26 2.87
C ASN A 213 3.01 21.12 1.36
N TRP A 214 2.95 22.26 0.66
CA TRP A 214 2.76 22.29 -0.79
C TRP A 214 3.85 21.54 -1.57
N ARG A 215 5.09 21.42 -1.05
CA ARG A 215 6.15 20.63 -1.72
C ARG A 215 5.78 19.14 -1.79
N GLY A 216 5.23 18.61 -0.69
CA GLY A 216 4.75 17.24 -0.62
C GLY A 216 3.49 17.05 -1.48
N LEU A 217 2.52 17.95 -1.35
CA LEU A 217 1.26 17.83 -2.06
C LEU A 217 1.42 17.94 -3.59
N LEU A 218 2.22 18.91 -4.05
CA LEU A 218 2.51 19.10 -5.47
C LEU A 218 3.43 18.01 -6.03
N ALA A 219 4.16 17.27 -5.20
CA ALA A 219 4.85 16.06 -5.65
C ALA A 219 3.88 14.87 -5.73
N TRP A 220 2.96 14.77 -4.78
CA TRP A 220 2.03 13.66 -4.65
C TRP A 220 0.94 13.66 -5.73
N ILE A 221 0.21 14.77 -5.90
CA ILE A 221 -0.94 14.85 -6.83
C ILE A 221 -0.52 14.50 -8.27
N PRO A 222 0.50 15.16 -8.87
CA PRO A 222 0.91 14.83 -10.23
C PRO A 222 1.43 13.40 -10.36
N SER A 223 2.10 12.87 -9.34
CA SER A 223 2.59 11.48 -9.35
C SER A 223 1.48 10.45 -9.31
N ALA A 224 0.41 10.71 -8.56
CA ALA A 224 -0.78 9.88 -8.56
C ALA A 224 -1.52 9.97 -9.90
N ILE A 225 -1.66 11.18 -10.47
CA ILE A 225 -2.26 11.37 -11.80
C ILE A 225 -1.45 10.61 -12.86
N LEU A 226 -0.12 10.72 -12.85
CA LEU A 226 0.74 9.96 -13.77
C LEU A 226 0.54 8.46 -13.59
N GLY A 227 0.46 7.96 -12.35
CA GLY A 227 0.11 6.56 -12.08
C GLY A 227 -1.23 6.14 -12.70
N LEU A 228 -2.27 6.95 -12.52
CA LEU A 228 -3.59 6.73 -13.14
C LEU A 228 -3.51 6.73 -14.67
N MET A 229 -2.66 7.56 -15.29
CA MET A 229 -2.52 7.57 -16.74
C MET A 229 -1.92 6.27 -17.30
N PHE A 230 -1.13 5.56 -16.51
CA PHE A 230 -0.45 4.32 -16.88
C PHE A 230 -1.05 3.04 -16.27
N CYS A 231 -2.12 3.17 -15.49
CA CYS A 231 -2.73 2.03 -14.80
C CYS A 231 -3.44 1.06 -15.75
N TYR A 232 -3.50 -0.22 -15.36
CA TYR A 232 -4.15 -1.27 -16.14
C TYR A 232 -4.90 -2.27 -15.25
N TYR A 233 -6.14 -1.93 -14.91
CA TYR A 233 -7.08 -2.74 -14.12
C TYR A 233 -8.43 -2.86 -14.88
N PRO A 234 -8.48 -3.68 -15.94
CA PRO A 234 -9.67 -3.81 -16.76
C PRO A 234 -10.83 -4.50 -16.00
N PRO A 235 -12.09 -4.21 -16.36
CA PRO A 235 -12.53 -3.21 -17.35
C PRO A 235 -12.68 -1.78 -16.78
N LEU A 236 -12.60 -1.60 -15.46
CA LEU A 236 -13.05 -0.38 -14.79
C LEU A 236 -12.02 0.76 -14.79
N LEU A 237 -10.72 0.44 -14.76
CA LEU A 237 -9.68 1.43 -14.55
C LEU A 237 -8.50 1.17 -15.49
N VAL A 238 -8.54 1.80 -16.67
CA VAL A 238 -7.48 1.73 -17.68
C VAL A 238 -7.04 3.13 -18.04
N GLY A 239 -5.76 3.42 -17.79
CA GLY A 239 -5.16 4.71 -18.07
C GLY A 239 -5.02 4.97 -19.57
N PRO A 240 -5.20 6.21 -20.07
CA PRO A 240 -5.07 6.55 -21.49
C PRO A 240 -3.70 6.20 -22.10
N TRP A 241 -2.65 6.16 -21.29
CA TRP A 241 -1.28 5.88 -21.73
C TRP A 241 -0.86 4.42 -21.50
N SER A 242 -1.75 3.57 -20.98
CA SER A 242 -1.48 2.13 -20.82
C SER A 242 -1.21 1.41 -22.15
N ALA A 243 -1.78 1.89 -23.25
CA ALA A 243 -1.51 1.36 -24.59
C ALA A 243 -0.06 1.61 -25.05
N LEU A 244 0.58 2.69 -24.59
CA LEU A 244 1.96 3.04 -24.96
C LEU A 244 2.98 2.04 -24.40
N VAL A 245 2.61 1.28 -23.37
CA VAL A 245 3.44 0.28 -22.70
C VAL A 245 3.07 -1.16 -23.07
N GLY A 246 2.31 -1.35 -24.16
CA GLY A 246 1.96 -2.66 -24.70
C GLY A 246 0.59 -3.19 -24.27
N GLY A 247 -0.25 -2.36 -23.61
CA GLY A 247 -1.68 -2.62 -23.47
C GLY A 247 -2.09 -3.79 -22.56
N GLY A 248 -1.21 -4.22 -21.64
CA GLY A 248 -1.46 -5.34 -20.72
C GLY A 248 -0.63 -5.36 -19.44
N ILE A 249 0.28 -4.38 -19.25
CA ILE A 249 1.15 -4.30 -18.08
C ILE A 249 0.77 -3.06 -17.28
N ASP A 250 0.45 -3.25 -16.01
CA ASP A 250 0.27 -2.13 -15.08
C ASP A 250 1.64 -1.58 -14.64
N VAL A 251 2.06 -0.46 -15.22
CA VAL A 251 3.30 0.24 -14.83
C VAL A 251 3.02 1.46 -13.95
N SER A 252 1.80 1.61 -13.43
CA SER A 252 1.43 2.75 -12.59
C SER A 252 2.33 2.88 -11.35
N LEU A 253 2.67 1.75 -10.72
CA LEU A 253 3.51 1.69 -9.53
C LEU A 253 4.92 2.30 -9.76
N PRO A 254 5.75 1.79 -10.70
CA PRO A 254 7.08 2.36 -10.92
C PRO A 254 7.01 3.82 -11.41
N VAL A 255 6.02 4.17 -12.23
CA VAL A 255 5.81 5.56 -12.68
C VAL A 255 5.56 6.48 -11.49
N SER A 256 4.59 6.15 -10.63
CA SER A 256 4.26 6.96 -9.45
C SER A 256 5.41 7.03 -8.44
N MET A 257 6.19 5.94 -8.27
CA MET A 257 7.36 5.96 -7.39
C MET A 257 8.43 6.92 -7.90
N ILE A 258 8.82 6.78 -9.17
CA ILE A 258 9.91 7.55 -9.75
C ILE A 258 9.51 9.02 -9.85
N SER A 259 8.29 9.32 -10.31
CA SER A 259 7.81 10.69 -10.41
C SER A 259 7.75 11.36 -9.04
N ALA A 260 7.30 10.66 -8.00
CA ALA A 260 7.23 11.21 -6.64
C ALA A 260 8.63 11.51 -6.09
N ALA A 261 9.59 10.60 -6.30
CA ALA A 261 10.97 10.80 -5.88
C ALA A 261 11.59 12.02 -6.55
N VAL A 262 11.46 12.12 -7.87
CA VAL A 262 12.03 13.22 -8.67
C VAL A 262 11.38 14.54 -8.31
N LEU A 263 10.04 14.62 -8.34
CA LEU A 263 9.31 15.86 -8.07
C LEU A 263 9.54 16.36 -6.64
N TYR A 264 9.55 15.47 -5.65
CA TYR A 264 9.74 15.88 -4.27
C TYR A 264 11.16 16.40 -4.02
N LEU A 265 12.19 15.73 -4.53
CA LEU A 265 13.58 16.20 -4.43
C LEU A 265 13.79 17.52 -5.18
N LEU A 266 13.16 17.67 -6.35
CA LEU A 266 13.18 18.91 -7.12
C LEU A 266 12.56 20.06 -6.32
N PHE A 267 11.38 19.85 -5.72
CA PHE A 267 10.72 20.88 -4.92
C PHE A 267 11.45 21.21 -3.64
N LEU A 268 12.12 20.26 -2.98
CA LEU A 268 13.00 20.57 -1.85
C LEU A 268 14.22 21.38 -2.27
N THR A 269 14.68 21.24 -3.51
CA THR A 269 15.84 21.98 -4.04
C THR A 269 15.47 23.40 -4.45
N ILE A 270 14.36 23.55 -5.19
CA ILE A 270 13.88 24.85 -5.70
C ILE A 270 13.19 25.65 -4.58
N TRP A 271 12.45 24.97 -3.71
CA TRP A 271 11.72 25.57 -2.59
C TRP A 271 12.15 24.93 -1.25
N PRO A 272 13.36 25.24 -0.75
CA PRO A 272 13.88 24.74 0.52
C PRO A 272 12.90 24.92 1.69
N GLU A 273 12.84 23.91 2.55
CA GLU A 273 12.10 24.00 3.81
C GLU A 273 12.85 24.83 4.86
N PRO A 274 12.14 25.40 5.85
CA PRO A 274 12.76 26.15 6.93
C PRO A 274 13.72 25.29 7.75
N LYS A 275 14.85 25.85 8.20
CA LYS A 275 15.80 25.19 9.11
C LYS A 275 15.14 24.62 10.37
N SER A 276 14.11 25.29 10.88
CA SER A 276 13.36 24.85 12.06
C SER A 276 12.66 23.51 11.88
N ALA A 277 12.43 23.06 10.63
CA ALA A 277 11.83 21.77 10.35
C ALA A 277 12.83 20.59 10.48
N TYR A 278 14.12 20.89 10.62
CA TYR A 278 15.20 19.90 10.70
C TYR A 278 15.77 19.78 12.11
N GLY A 279 16.35 18.62 12.42
CA GLY A 279 17.02 18.38 13.68
C GLY A 279 18.39 19.07 13.77
N PRO A 280 19.11 18.88 14.89
CA PRO A 280 20.42 19.52 15.12
C PRO A 280 21.48 19.23 14.04
N LYS A 281 21.35 18.10 13.33
CA LYS A 281 22.24 17.71 12.22
C LYS A 281 21.95 18.42 10.90
N GLY A 282 20.90 19.25 10.83
CA GLY A 282 20.46 19.92 9.62
C GLY A 282 19.83 18.96 8.59
N ALA A 283 19.74 19.43 7.35
CA ALA A 283 19.21 18.64 6.24
C ALA A 283 20.32 17.86 5.52
N ARG A 284 19.98 16.66 5.03
CA ARG A 284 20.83 15.86 4.15
C ARG A 284 20.52 16.18 2.69
N LEU A 285 21.54 16.31 1.84
CA LEU A 285 21.44 16.48 0.36
C LEU A 285 20.71 17.75 -0.15
N VAL A 286 19.90 18.43 0.66
CA VAL A 286 19.11 19.59 0.25
C VAL A 286 19.47 20.83 1.07
N ARG A 287 19.28 22.00 0.46
CA ARG A 287 19.46 23.30 1.14
C ARG A 287 18.27 23.56 2.08
N THR A 288 18.48 24.41 3.06
CA THR A 288 17.45 24.85 4.03
C THR A 288 17.35 26.37 4.02
N LYS A 289 16.13 26.90 4.15
CA LYS A 289 15.87 28.34 4.27
C LYS A 289 15.94 28.81 5.72
#